data_AF-A0A671PWU6-F1
#
_entry.id   AF-A0A671PWU6-F1
#
_cell.length_a   1.000
_cell.length_b   1.000
_cell.length_c   1.000
_cell.angle_alpha   90.00
_cell.angle_beta   90.00
_cell.angle_gamma   90.00
#
_symmetry.space_group_name_H-M   'P 1'
#
loop_
_entity.id
_entity.type
_entity.pdbx_description
1 polymer ?
#
loop_
_entity_poly.entity_id
_entity_poly.type
_entity_poly.pdbx_seq_one_letter_code
_entity_poly.pdbx_strand_id
1 'polypeptide(L)'
;MNFQGYGAPAAGGYPGGFPGQQQDPLYGYFSAVAGQDGQISAEELQTCLTQANFSGGYRPFNIETCRLMISMLDRDMSCSMGFNEFKELWAVLSGWKQHFMSIDRDMSGTVDPQEMSQAVSSMGYRLSPQAMNCIIKRYSSNGKISFDDYVACCVKLRSLTDVFRKRDQAQQGVVTLQYDDFIQCTMSI
;
A
#
# COMPACT_ATOMS: atom_id res chain seq x y z
N MET A 1 14.42 28.54 66.94
CA MET A 1 15.53 27.98 66.15
C MET A 1 14.96 26.96 65.17
N ASN A 2 15.20 27.22 63.89
CA ASN A 2 15.11 26.40 62.68
C ASN A 2 13.92 25.46 62.38
N PHE A 3 13.14 25.89 61.38
CA PHE A 3 12.39 25.07 60.42
C PHE A 3 13.31 24.56 59.30
N GLN A 4 13.13 23.32 58.87
CA GLN A 4 13.55 22.72 57.58
C GLN A 4 12.79 21.39 57.44
N GLY A 5 12.14 21.01 56.34
CA GLY A 5 12.12 21.58 55.00
C GLY A 5 10.99 20.98 54.16
N TYR A 6 10.84 21.59 52.98
CA TYR A 6 9.86 21.40 51.93
C TYR A 6 9.76 19.96 51.35
N GLY A 7 8.55 19.61 50.91
CA GLY A 7 8.29 18.52 49.96
C GLY A 7 6.81 18.48 49.55
N ALA A 8 6.47 19.21 48.48
CA ALA A 8 5.17 19.15 47.80
C ALA A 8 5.31 18.28 46.51
N PRO A 9 4.21 17.90 45.84
CA PRO A 9 3.87 16.52 45.55
C PRO A 9 4.38 16.02 44.19
N ALA A 10 4.76 14.75 44.10
CA ALA A 10 4.88 14.06 42.83
C ALA A 10 3.49 13.55 42.40
N ALA A 11 2.87 14.28 41.48
CA ALA A 11 1.79 13.76 40.66
C ALA A 11 2.37 12.67 39.75
N GLY A 12 1.91 11.43 39.92
CA GLY A 12 2.40 10.32 39.12
C GLY A 12 1.48 9.12 39.22
N GLY A 13 0.75 8.87 38.14
CA GLY A 13 0.25 7.55 37.78
C GLY A 13 -1.19 7.25 38.18
N TYR A 14 -2.10 7.47 37.24
CA TYR A 14 -3.39 6.77 37.15
C TYR A 14 -3.81 6.75 35.66
N PRO A 15 -4.69 5.83 35.23
CA PRO A 15 -4.36 4.42 34.98
C PRO A 15 -4.94 3.98 33.62
N GLY A 16 -4.16 3.30 32.77
CA GLY A 16 -4.55 3.13 31.36
C GLY A 16 -4.64 1.71 30.82
N GLY A 17 -4.76 0.69 31.67
CA GLY A 17 -5.05 -0.66 31.20
C GLY A 17 -6.52 -0.76 30.78
N PHE A 18 -6.82 -0.56 29.50
CA PHE A 18 -8.12 -0.91 28.93
C PHE A 18 -8.22 -2.44 28.77
N PRO A 19 -9.19 -3.11 29.41
CA PRO A 19 -9.42 -4.53 29.20
C PRO A 19 -10.33 -4.72 27.97
N GLY A 20 -9.95 -5.58 27.03
CA GLY A 20 -10.93 -6.25 26.16
C GLY A 20 -11.01 -5.87 24.68
N GLN A 21 -9.93 -5.45 24.03
CA GLN A 21 -9.85 -5.60 22.57
C GLN A 21 -8.77 -6.61 22.24
N GLN A 22 -9.15 -7.66 21.53
CA GLN A 22 -8.22 -8.57 20.88
C GLN A 22 -7.37 -7.69 19.95
N GLN A 23 -6.20 -7.27 20.42
CA GLN A 23 -5.34 -6.36 19.66
C GLN A 23 -5.04 -7.07 18.35
N ASP A 24 -5.50 -6.45 17.26
CA ASP A 24 -5.24 -6.95 15.93
C ASP A 24 -3.74 -7.18 15.81
N PRO A 25 -3.27 -8.37 15.39
CA PRO A 25 -1.84 -8.66 15.33
C PRO A 25 -1.09 -7.66 14.44
N LEU A 26 -1.78 -7.00 13.50
CA LEU A 26 -1.22 -5.93 12.68
C LEU A 26 -0.99 -4.63 13.43
N TYR A 27 -1.68 -4.40 14.55
CA TYR A 27 -1.48 -3.20 15.37
C TYR A 27 -0.08 -3.15 15.99
N GLY A 28 0.50 -4.30 16.32
CA GLY A 28 1.89 -4.38 16.79
C GLY A 28 2.87 -3.83 15.75
N TYR A 29 2.74 -4.27 14.49
CA TYR A 29 3.54 -3.77 13.38
C TYR A 29 3.30 -2.29 13.12
N PHE A 30 2.03 -1.87 13.09
CA PHE A 30 1.65 -0.47 12.90
C PHE A 30 2.26 0.44 13.98
N SER A 31 2.06 0.12 15.25
CA SER A 31 2.54 0.93 16.37
C SER A 31 4.06 0.99 16.49
N ALA A 32 4.78 0.03 15.91
CA ALA A 32 6.24 0.01 15.88
C ALA A 32 6.82 1.01 14.87
N VAL A 33 6.05 1.42 13.86
CA VAL A 33 6.51 2.31 12.79
C VAL A 33 5.74 3.61 12.68
N ALA A 34 4.54 3.70 13.28
CA ALA A 34 3.74 4.92 13.24
C ALA A 34 4.44 6.05 14.02
N GLY A 35 4.39 7.24 13.44
CA GLY A 35 4.92 8.45 14.05
C GLY A 35 4.15 8.86 15.30
N GLN A 36 4.62 9.93 15.95
CA GLN A 36 3.93 10.51 17.13
C GLN A 36 2.54 11.06 16.79
N ASP A 37 2.27 11.30 15.50
CA ASP A 37 0.99 11.71 14.93
C ASP A 37 0.00 10.54 14.75
N GLY A 38 0.45 9.29 14.98
CA GLY A 38 -0.36 8.10 14.79
C GLY A 38 -0.62 7.75 13.32
N GLN A 39 0.24 8.22 12.42
CA GLN A 39 0.18 7.97 10.98
C GLN A 39 1.47 7.28 10.50
N ILE A 40 1.42 6.68 9.32
CA ILE A 40 2.57 6.05 8.66
C ILE A 40 2.90 6.80 7.36
N SER A 41 4.13 7.29 7.26
CA SER A 41 4.76 7.81 6.04
C SER A 41 5.26 6.70 5.11
N ALA A 42 5.66 7.04 3.89
CA ALA A 42 6.18 6.06 2.92
C ALA A 42 7.46 5.38 3.43
N GLU A 43 8.32 6.14 4.11
CA GLU A 43 9.56 5.67 4.71
C GLU A 43 9.31 4.69 5.87
N GLU A 44 8.33 5.00 6.72
CA GLU A 44 7.89 4.13 7.81
C GLU A 44 7.21 2.87 7.29
N LEU A 45 6.41 2.98 6.22
CA LEU A 45 5.80 1.84 5.55
C LEU A 45 6.86 0.91 4.96
N GLN A 46 7.86 1.46 4.26
CA GLN A 46 8.96 0.66 3.71
C GLN A 46 9.70 -0.10 4.81
N THR A 47 9.99 0.58 5.91
CA THR A 47 10.64 -0.01 7.08
C THR A 47 9.79 -1.14 7.66
N CYS A 48 8.47 -0.91 7.83
CA CYS A 48 7.54 -1.90 8.33
C CYS A 48 7.48 -3.15 7.45
N LEU A 49 7.30 -2.99 6.14
CA LEU A 49 7.20 -4.11 5.20
C LEU A 49 8.50 -4.91 5.15
N THR A 50 9.65 -4.24 5.31
CA THR A 50 10.96 -4.88 5.38
C THR A 50 11.13 -5.66 6.68
N GLN A 51 10.82 -5.06 7.83
CA GLN A 51 10.94 -5.70 9.14
C GLN A 51 9.98 -6.88 9.31
N ALA A 52 8.77 -6.76 8.76
CA ALA A 52 7.81 -7.85 8.75
C ALA A 52 8.15 -8.96 7.74
N ASN A 53 9.28 -8.84 7.04
CA ASN A 53 9.71 -9.74 5.97
C ASN A 53 8.59 -9.98 4.94
N PHE A 54 7.86 -8.92 4.58
CA PHE A 54 6.68 -9.04 3.72
C PHE A 54 7.08 -9.49 2.31
N SER A 55 8.18 -8.97 1.77
CA SER A 55 8.75 -9.45 0.51
C SER A 55 9.28 -10.89 0.63
N GLY A 56 9.56 -11.38 1.84
CA GLY A 56 10.03 -12.73 2.12
C GLY A 56 11.44 -12.95 1.58
N GLY A 57 11.55 -13.58 0.41
CA GLY A 57 12.82 -13.75 -0.32
C GLY A 57 13.00 -12.78 -1.48
N TYR A 58 11.97 -12.01 -1.82
CA TYR A 58 12.02 -11.04 -2.92
C TYR A 58 12.70 -9.74 -2.47
N ARG A 59 13.12 -8.95 -3.46
CA ARG A 59 13.73 -7.64 -3.21
C ARG A 59 12.80 -6.77 -2.36
N PRO A 60 13.35 -5.98 -1.41
CA PRO A 60 12.56 -5.02 -0.65
C PRO A 60 11.83 -4.05 -1.58
N PHE A 61 10.67 -3.56 -1.14
CA PHE A 61 9.93 -2.54 -1.87
C PHE A 61 10.75 -1.25 -1.98
N ASN A 62 10.73 -0.62 -3.15
CA ASN A 62 11.28 0.71 -3.30
C ASN A 62 10.34 1.77 -2.65
N ILE A 63 10.88 2.96 -2.40
CA ILE A 63 10.13 4.04 -1.73
C ILE A 63 8.95 4.55 -2.57
N GLU A 64 9.08 4.57 -3.90
CA GLU A 64 8.02 5.04 -4.79
C GLU A 64 6.84 4.07 -4.81
N THR A 65 7.10 2.76 -4.71
CA THR A 65 6.05 1.74 -4.54
C THR A 65 5.33 1.95 -3.22
N CYS A 66 6.05 2.28 -2.14
CA CYS A 66 5.43 2.59 -0.84
C CYS A 66 4.56 3.85 -0.92
N ARG A 67 5.00 4.90 -1.65
CA ARG A 67 4.16 6.08 -1.92
C ARG A 67 2.90 5.72 -2.70
N LEU A 68 3.03 4.93 -3.76
CA LEU A 68 1.88 4.44 -4.54
C LEU A 68 0.88 3.69 -3.65
N MET A 69 1.37 2.83 -2.74
CA MET A 69 0.53 2.09 -1.80
C MET A 69 -0.25 3.00 -0.86
N ILE A 70 0.38 4.08 -0.37
CA ILE A 70 -0.28 5.09 0.46
C ILE A 70 -1.33 5.82 -0.39
N SER A 71 -0.95 6.39 -1.53
CA SER A 71 -1.87 7.12 -2.42
C SER A 71 -3.10 6.31 -2.85
N MET A 72 -3.00 4.98 -2.94
CA MET A 72 -4.13 4.12 -3.27
C MET A 72 -5.21 4.09 -2.19
N LEU A 73 -4.84 4.23 -0.92
CA LEU A 73 -5.73 4.10 0.23
C LEU A 73 -5.96 5.42 0.96
N ASP A 74 -5.15 6.43 0.65
CA ASP A 74 -5.26 7.80 1.14
C ASP A 74 -6.54 8.45 0.58
N ARG A 75 -7.62 8.34 1.36
CA ARG A 75 -8.94 8.88 0.98
C ARG A 75 -9.06 10.37 1.28
N ASP A 76 -8.23 10.89 2.17
CA ASP A 76 -8.27 12.27 2.65
C ASP A 76 -7.15 13.16 2.10
N MET A 77 -6.28 12.61 1.24
CA MET A 77 -5.10 13.28 0.68
C MET A 77 -4.14 13.76 1.77
N SER A 78 -4.08 13.05 2.89
CA SER A 78 -3.15 13.34 3.98
C SER A 78 -1.70 13.00 3.64
N CYS A 79 -1.48 12.26 2.54
CA CYS A 79 -0.20 11.66 2.16
C CYS A 79 0.37 10.73 3.24
N SER A 80 -0.48 10.23 4.13
CA SER A 80 -0.13 9.42 5.28
C SER A 80 -1.15 8.30 5.45
N MET A 81 -0.81 7.28 6.24
CA MET A 81 -1.66 6.10 6.40
C MET A 81 -2.02 5.82 7.85
N GLY A 82 -3.32 5.82 8.14
CA GLY A 82 -3.85 5.46 9.45
C GLY A 82 -3.97 3.94 9.62
N PHE A 83 -4.30 3.49 10.84
CA PHE A 83 -4.35 2.05 11.14
C PHE A 83 -5.38 1.27 10.30
N ASN A 84 -6.56 1.86 10.03
CA ASN A 84 -7.59 1.21 9.22
C ASN A 84 -7.15 1.03 7.76
N GLU A 85 -6.50 2.04 7.20
CA GLU A 85 -5.93 2.00 5.84
C GLU A 85 -4.77 1.01 5.79
N PHE A 86 -3.92 0.97 6.82
CA PHE A 86 -2.85 -0.02 6.93
C PHE A 86 -3.38 -1.46 6.92
N LYS A 87 -4.47 -1.73 7.64
CA LYS A 87 -5.13 -3.04 7.61
C LYS A 87 -5.66 -3.40 6.23
N GLU A 88 -6.32 -2.45 5.56
CA GLU A 88 -6.78 -2.63 4.18
C GLU A 88 -5.59 -2.90 3.24
N LEU A 89 -4.50 -2.13 3.36
CA LEU A 89 -3.29 -2.33 2.58
C LEU A 89 -2.73 -3.73 2.77
N TRP A 90 -2.59 -4.17 4.03
CA TRP A 90 -2.01 -5.46 4.35
C TRP A 90 -2.79 -6.63 3.74
N ALA A 91 -4.13 -6.57 3.79
CA ALA A 91 -4.99 -7.59 3.19
C ALA A 91 -4.81 -7.63 1.66
N VAL A 92 -4.74 -6.46 1.03
CA VAL A 92 -4.60 -6.32 -0.43
C VAL A 92 -3.23 -6.81 -0.90
N LEU A 93 -2.16 -6.38 -0.24
CA LEU A 93 -0.80 -6.83 -0.52
C LEU A 93 -0.69 -8.34 -0.34
N SER A 94 -1.33 -8.91 0.68
CA SER A 94 -1.30 -10.35 0.93
C SER A 94 -1.96 -11.13 -0.22
N GLY A 95 -3.10 -10.64 -0.72
CA GLY A 95 -3.76 -11.21 -1.90
C GLY A 95 -2.88 -11.14 -3.15
N TRP A 96 -2.25 -10.00 -3.41
CA TRP A 96 -1.33 -9.87 -4.55
C TRP A 96 -0.07 -10.73 -4.42
N LYS A 97 0.46 -10.89 -3.20
CA LYS A 97 1.59 -11.80 -2.94
C LYS A 97 1.22 -13.25 -3.23
N GLN A 98 0.08 -13.72 -2.73
CA GLN A 98 -0.41 -15.07 -3.03
C GLN A 98 -0.61 -15.27 -4.54
N HIS A 99 -1.17 -14.26 -5.21
CA HIS A 99 -1.37 -14.29 -6.64
C HIS A 99 -0.04 -14.34 -7.41
N PHE A 100 0.93 -13.51 -7.04
CA PHE A 100 2.28 -13.53 -7.60
C PHE A 100 2.92 -14.91 -7.46
N MET A 101 2.86 -15.51 -6.26
CA MET A 101 3.40 -16.85 -6.01
C MET A 101 2.69 -17.95 -6.81
N SER A 102 1.42 -17.78 -7.16
CA SER A 102 0.70 -18.74 -8.01
C SER A 102 1.14 -18.70 -9.48
N ILE A 103 1.74 -17.59 -9.89
CA ILE A 103 2.19 -17.31 -11.25
C ILE A 103 3.69 -17.60 -11.40
N ASP A 104 4.51 -17.15 -10.43
CA ASP A 104 5.96 -17.42 -10.31
C ASP A 104 6.22 -18.89 -9.92
N ARG A 105 5.81 -19.82 -10.78
CA ARG A 105 5.84 -21.28 -10.52
C ARG A 105 7.26 -21.82 -10.40
N ASP A 106 8.21 -21.18 -11.06
CA ASP A 106 9.63 -21.54 -11.00
C ASP A 106 10.35 -20.88 -9.82
N MET A 107 9.64 -20.06 -9.02
CA MET A 107 10.18 -19.30 -7.90
C MET A 107 11.39 -18.43 -8.31
N SER A 108 11.39 -17.94 -9.54
CA SER A 108 12.45 -17.07 -10.04
C SER A 108 12.47 -15.70 -9.35
N GLY A 109 11.37 -15.33 -8.68
CA GLY A 109 11.15 -14.01 -8.11
C GLY A 109 10.93 -12.93 -9.16
N THR A 110 10.59 -13.35 -10.38
CA THR A 110 10.26 -12.48 -11.49
C THR A 110 9.09 -13.03 -12.27
N VAL A 111 8.34 -12.14 -12.89
CA VAL A 111 7.23 -12.46 -13.79
C VAL A 111 7.62 -12.08 -15.21
N ASP A 112 7.35 -12.97 -16.16
CA ASP A 112 7.56 -12.71 -17.57
C ASP A 112 6.35 -11.97 -18.21
N PRO A 113 6.46 -11.45 -19.44
CA PRO A 113 5.37 -10.77 -20.13
C PRO A 113 4.07 -11.58 -20.28
N GLN A 114 4.16 -12.89 -20.48
CA GLN A 114 3.00 -13.77 -20.67
C GLN A 114 2.30 -14.01 -19.34
N GLU A 115 3.09 -14.28 -18.29
CA GLU A 115 2.64 -14.41 -16.92
C GLU A 115 1.99 -13.12 -16.41
N MET A 116 2.55 -11.95 -16.73
CA MET A 116 1.94 -10.66 -16.40
C MET A 116 0.58 -10.48 -17.05
N SER A 117 0.45 -10.84 -18.33
CA SER A 117 -0.82 -10.76 -19.06
C SER A 117 -1.89 -11.68 -18.45
N GLN A 118 -1.48 -12.90 -18.06
CA GLN A 118 -2.34 -13.83 -17.33
C GLN A 118 -2.74 -13.26 -15.97
N ALA A 119 -1.80 -12.66 -15.24
CA ALA A 119 -2.02 -12.09 -13.92
C ALA A 119 -3.08 -10.98 -13.93
N VAL A 120 -2.93 -10.03 -14.86
CA VAL A 120 -3.84 -8.90 -14.97
C VAL A 120 -5.23 -9.40 -15.40
N SER A 121 -5.30 -10.41 -16.27
CA SER A 121 -6.56 -11.01 -16.71
C SER A 121 -7.26 -11.78 -15.59
N SER A 122 -6.54 -12.54 -14.77
CA SER A 122 -7.12 -13.30 -13.64
C SER A 122 -7.58 -12.40 -12.50
N MET A 123 -7.00 -11.21 -12.35
CA MET A 123 -7.54 -10.15 -11.47
C MET A 123 -8.82 -9.49 -12.02
N GLY A 124 -9.26 -9.85 -13.22
CA GLY A 124 -10.50 -9.37 -13.83
C GLY A 124 -10.35 -8.10 -14.69
N TYR A 125 -9.13 -7.64 -14.94
CA TYR A 125 -8.89 -6.51 -15.84
C TYR A 125 -8.96 -6.95 -17.30
N ARG A 126 -9.76 -6.24 -18.10
CA ARG A 126 -9.91 -6.48 -19.55
C ARG A 126 -9.19 -5.39 -20.34
N LEU A 127 -7.88 -5.56 -20.51
CA LEU A 127 -7.05 -4.59 -21.21
C LEU A 127 -6.85 -4.99 -22.68
N SER A 128 -6.72 -4.01 -23.56
CA SER A 128 -6.34 -4.28 -24.95
C SER A 128 -4.88 -4.76 -25.02
N PRO A 129 -4.48 -5.52 -26.06
CA PRO A 129 -3.09 -5.94 -26.23
C PRO A 129 -2.10 -4.77 -26.28
N GLN A 130 -2.53 -3.60 -26.76
CA GLN A 130 -1.71 -2.39 -26.82
C GLN A 130 -1.47 -1.83 -25.41
N ALA A 131 -2.52 -1.70 -24.60
CA ALA A 131 -2.40 -1.25 -23.21
C ALA A 131 -1.56 -2.22 -22.37
N MET A 132 -1.75 -3.53 -22.56
CA MET A 132 -0.96 -4.56 -21.90
C MET A 132 0.54 -4.44 -22.24
N ASN A 133 0.88 -4.25 -23.51
CA ASN A 133 2.26 -4.05 -23.94
C ASN A 133 2.89 -2.80 -23.34
N CYS A 134 2.14 -1.71 -23.20
CA CYS A 134 2.61 -0.50 -22.52
C CYS A 134 2.94 -0.78 -21.05
N ILE A 135 2.06 -1.49 -20.35
CA ILE A 135 2.27 -1.87 -18.94
C ILE A 135 3.53 -2.74 -18.81
N ILE A 136 3.63 -3.80 -19.60
CA ILE A 136 4.78 -4.71 -19.56
C ILE A 136 6.08 -3.94 -19.81
N LYS A 137 6.15 -3.10 -20.84
CA LYS A 137 7.35 -2.30 -21.11
C LYS A 137 7.69 -1.30 -20.00
N ARG A 138 6.71 -0.79 -19.28
CA ARG A 138 6.91 0.21 -18.22
C ARG A 138 7.48 -0.40 -16.93
N TYR A 139 7.14 -1.64 -16.63
CA TYR A 139 7.50 -2.33 -15.39
C TYR A 139 8.52 -3.46 -15.60
N SER A 140 8.81 -3.84 -16.84
CA SER A 140 9.82 -4.85 -17.15
C SER A 140 11.21 -4.23 -17.21
N SER A 141 12.14 -4.87 -16.50
CA SER A 141 13.59 -4.64 -16.61
C SER A 141 14.24 -5.90 -17.18
N ASN A 142 14.88 -5.80 -18.34
CA ASN A 142 15.50 -6.93 -19.05
C ASN A 142 14.54 -8.10 -19.33
N GLY A 143 13.28 -7.80 -19.64
CA GLY A 143 12.27 -8.82 -19.95
C GLY A 143 11.67 -9.51 -18.72
N LYS A 144 12.01 -9.04 -17.51
CA LYS A 144 11.53 -9.59 -16.24
C LYS A 144 10.90 -8.49 -15.39
N ILE A 145 9.82 -8.81 -14.70
CA ILE A 145 9.10 -7.89 -13.80
C ILE A 145 9.36 -8.39 -12.38
N SER A 146 9.94 -7.55 -11.51
CA SER A 146 10.19 -7.94 -10.13
C SER A 146 8.89 -7.96 -9.31
N PHE A 147 8.89 -8.57 -8.12
CA PHE A 147 7.74 -8.51 -7.21
C PHE A 147 7.33 -7.07 -6.87
N ASP A 148 8.31 -6.19 -6.65
CA ASP A 148 8.10 -4.77 -6.38
C ASP A 148 7.41 -4.06 -7.56
N ASP A 149 7.93 -4.25 -8.78
CA ASP A 149 7.34 -3.69 -10.01
C ASP A 149 5.93 -4.24 -10.28
N TYR A 150 5.71 -5.53 -10.01
CA TYR A 150 4.41 -6.17 -10.13
C TYR A 150 3.40 -5.54 -9.16
N VAL A 151 3.78 -5.34 -7.90
CA VAL A 151 2.93 -4.69 -6.90
C VAL A 151 2.67 -3.23 -7.29
N ALA A 152 3.69 -2.49 -7.70
CA ALA A 152 3.55 -1.11 -8.18
C ALA A 152 2.56 -1.01 -9.36
N CYS A 153 2.60 -1.97 -10.28
CA CYS A 153 1.63 -2.07 -11.37
C CYS A 153 0.21 -2.35 -10.87
N CYS A 154 0.04 -3.30 -9.95
CA CYS A 154 -1.26 -3.67 -9.40
C CYS A 154 -1.91 -2.51 -8.63
N VAL A 155 -1.11 -1.79 -7.84
CA VAL A 155 -1.51 -0.58 -7.13
C VAL A 155 -2.01 0.46 -8.12
N LYS A 156 -1.20 0.80 -9.14
CA LYS A 156 -1.57 1.84 -10.10
C LYS A 156 -2.79 1.46 -10.94
N LEU A 157 -2.91 0.19 -11.35
CA LEU A 157 -4.10 -0.33 -12.06
C LEU A 157 -5.35 -0.21 -11.20
N ARG A 158 -5.27 -0.59 -9.92
CA ARG A 158 -6.40 -0.49 -8.99
C ARG A 158 -6.82 0.96 -8.79
N SER A 159 -5.88 1.84 -8.43
CA SER A 159 -6.17 3.26 -8.19
C SER A 159 -6.83 3.93 -9.40
N LEU A 160 -6.28 3.72 -10.61
CA LEU A 160 -6.85 4.26 -11.85
C LEU A 160 -8.24 3.67 -12.16
N THR A 161 -8.44 2.38 -11.89
CA THR A 161 -9.73 1.71 -12.10
C THR A 161 -10.79 2.23 -11.12
N ASP A 162 -10.43 2.44 -9.86
CA ASP A 162 -11.33 2.99 -8.85
C ASP A 162 -11.73 4.43 -9.19
N VAL A 163 -10.77 5.25 -9.63
CA VAL A 163 -11.02 6.62 -10.13
C VAL A 163 -11.96 6.61 -11.34
N PHE A 164 -11.72 5.70 -12.30
CA PHE A 164 -12.55 5.54 -13.48
C PHE A 164 -13.98 5.12 -13.13
N ARG A 165 -14.14 4.07 -12.31
CA ARG A 165 -15.45 3.54 -11.89
C ARG A 165 -16.28 4.53 -11.08
N LYS A 166 -15.64 5.36 -10.24
CA LYS A 166 -16.33 6.44 -9.50
C LYS A 166 -16.99 7.45 -10.43
N ARG A 167 -16.45 7.64 -11.63
CA ARG A 167 -16.95 8.60 -12.63
C ARG A 167 -17.83 7.96 -13.71
N ASP A 168 -17.62 6.67 -14.02
CA ASP A 168 -18.48 5.88 -14.89
C ASP A 168 -19.77 5.44 -14.18
N GLN A 169 -20.58 6.40 -13.73
CA GLN A 169 -21.81 6.12 -12.99
C GLN A 169 -22.83 5.32 -13.82
N ALA A 170 -22.77 5.44 -15.14
CA ALA A 170 -23.66 4.75 -16.05
C ALA A 170 -23.10 3.40 -16.54
N GLN A 171 -21.91 2.99 -16.08
CA GLN A 171 -21.26 1.71 -16.38
C GLN A 171 -21.13 1.42 -17.88
N GLN A 172 -20.83 2.46 -18.66
CA GLN A 172 -20.76 2.39 -20.13
C GLN A 172 -19.34 2.08 -20.61
N GLY A 173 -18.35 2.09 -19.71
CA GLY A 173 -16.94 1.97 -20.05
C GLY A 173 -16.36 3.24 -20.69
N VAL A 174 -17.03 4.39 -20.54
CA VAL A 174 -16.59 5.69 -21.08
C VAL A 174 -16.84 6.78 -20.06
N VAL A 175 -15.83 7.64 -19.83
CA VAL A 175 -15.92 8.80 -18.92
C VAL A 175 -15.47 10.06 -19.65
N THR A 176 -16.18 11.17 -19.45
CA THR A 176 -15.72 12.50 -19.87
C THR A 176 -15.06 13.21 -18.70
N LEU A 177 -13.79 13.58 -18.86
CA LEU A 177 -13.00 14.28 -17.85
C LEU A 177 -12.64 15.69 -18.35
N GLN A 178 -12.74 16.68 -17.46
CA GLN A 178 -12.07 17.96 -17.69
C GLN A 178 -10.56 17.78 -17.55
N TYR A 179 -9.77 18.62 -18.21
CA TYR A 179 -8.31 18.51 -18.21
C TYR A 179 -7.73 18.56 -16.79
N ASP A 180 -8.18 19.51 -15.97
CA ASP A 180 -7.70 19.64 -14.59
C ASP A 180 -8.05 18.43 -13.73
N ASP A 181 -9.27 17.89 -13.88
CA ASP A 181 -9.70 16.66 -13.18
C ASP A 181 -8.86 15.45 -13.63
N PHE A 182 -8.54 15.35 -14.92
CA PHE A 182 -7.65 14.32 -15.45
C PHE A 182 -6.24 14.41 -14.84
N ILE A 183 -5.66 15.61 -14.78
CA ILE A 183 -4.32 15.83 -14.18
C ILE A 183 -4.35 15.51 -12.69
N GLN A 184 -5.34 16.00 -11.94
CA GLN A 184 -5.46 15.70 -10.52
C GLN A 184 -5.60 14.20 -10.25
N CYS A 185 -6.41 13.50 -11.04
CA CYS A 185 -6.61 12.04 -10.92
C CYS A 185 -5.35 11.23 -11.23
N THR A 186 -4.56 11.67 -12.21
CA THR A 186 -3.39 10.90 -12.67
C THR A 186 -2.12 11.19 -11.88
N MET A 187 -1.98 12.41 -11.35
CA MET A 187 -0.81 12.85 -10.59
C MET A 187 -0.91 12.57 -9.09
N SER A 188 -2.12 12.33 -8.56
CA SER A 188 -2.31 11.88 -7.17
C SER A 188 -1.93 10.40 -6.97
N ILE A 189 -1.73 9.64 -8.06
CA ILE A 189 -1.36 8.22 -8.08
C ILE A 189 0.11 8.08 -8.50
#